data_AF-A0A1R0XXH3-F1
#
_entry.id   AF-A0A1R0XXH3-F1
#
_cell.length_a   1.000
_cell.length_b   1.000
_cell.length_c   1.000
_cell.angle_alpha   90.00
_cell.angle_beta   90.00
_cell.angle_gamma   90.00
#
_symmetry.space_group_name_H-M   'P 1'
#
loop_
_entity.id
_entity.type
_entity.pdbx_description
1 polymer ?
#
loop_
_entity_poly.entity_id
_entity_poly.type
_entity_poly.pdbx_seq_one_letter_code
_entity_poly.pdbx_strand_id
1 'polypeptide(L)'
;MNCREAQECIPLLWDAPPTHPRRILLERHIETCPYCAAEWSLWQESSQLMHDLKEEISEESAELINVKVMERIYLESPWLMPGDGKSAGTSAIVRHRLSLWIACFLAVFLSSVLYFTMFRTPADITAAQSGIVETGIAGSMEWTSTYPILGSEGGIIEPLVVNMGPTHPQYWMMLSMLGVGFAVFSLTRLNRYRRS
;
A
#
# COMPACT_ATOMS: atom_id res chain seq x y z
N MET A 1 -4.10 52.49 -8.79
CA MET A 1 -3.82 52.20 -7.38
C MET A 1 -3.83 53.51 -6.63
N ASN A 2 -4.51 53.57 -5.48
CA ASN A 2 -4.47 54.74 -4.60
C ASN A 2 -3.26 54.65 -3.64
N CYS A 3 -2.91 55.74 -2.94
CA CYS A 3 -1.74 55.74 -2.06
C CYS A 3 -1.86 54.74 -0.90
N ARG A 4 -3.08 54.48 -0.39
CA ARG A 4 -3.29 53.53 0.71
C ARG A 4 -3.04 52.08 0.28
N GLU A 5 -3.58 51.70 -0.88
CA GLU A 5 -3.33 50.42 -1.53
C GLU A 5 -1.85 50.26 -1.87
N ALA A 6 -1.18 51.35 -2.27
CA ALA A 6 0.25 51.34 -2.54
C ALA A 6 1.05 50.95 -1.30
N GLN A 7 0.75 51.59 -0.16
CA GLN A 7 1.39 51.33 1.13
C GLN A 7 1.19 49.88 1.58
N GLU A 8 -0.04 49.37 1.50
CA GLU A 8 -0.35 47.97 1.83
C GLU A 8 0.38 46.97 0.91
N CYS A 9 0.73 47.39 -0.31
CA CYS A 9 1.42 46.56 -1.28
C CYS A 9 2.95 46.67 -1.22
N ILE A 10 3.55 47.59 -0.45
CA ILE A 10 5.01 47.76 -0.35
C ILE A 10 5.76 46.44 -0.08
N PRO A 11 5.30 45.55 0.83
CA PRO A 11 5.98 44.27 1.09
C PRO A 11 6.14 43.37 -0.15
N LEU A 12 5.25 43.50 -1.15
CA LEU A 12 5.34 42.73 -2.39
C LEU A 12 6.59 43.02 -3.21
N LEU A 13 7.27 44.16 -2.98
CA LEU A 13 8.53 44.48 -3.65
C LEU A 13 9.66 43.53 -3.24
N TRP A 14 9.60 42.98 -2.03
CA TRP A 14 10.55 41.97 -1.54
C TRP A 14 10.06 40.54 -1.74
N ASP A 15 8.78 40.28 -1.44
CA ASP A 15 8.26 38.90 -1.38
C ASP A 15 7.85 38.34 -2.74
N ALA A 16 7.41 39.19 -3.68
CA ALA A 16 6.84 38.74 -4.94
C ALA A 16 7.84 38.87 -6.11
N PRO A 17 7.83 37.96 -7.09
CA PRO A 17 8.67 38.07 -8.27
C PRO A 17 8.30 39.32 -9.11
N PRO A 18 9.24 39.85 -9.92
CA PRO A 18 9.04 41.08 -10.71
C PRO A 18 7.93 40.96 -11.76
N THR A 19 7.49 39.74 -12.09
CA THR A 19 6.38 39.46 -13.01
C THR A 19 5.00 39.62 -12.37
N HIS A 20 4.92 39.80 -11.04
CA HIS A 20 3.63 39.87 -10.34
C HIS A 20 2.87 41.15 -10.70
N PRO A 21 1.59 41.07 -11.13
CA PRO A 21 0.87 42.21 -11.70
C PRO A 21 0.69 43.36 -10.70
N ARG A 22 0.46 43.06 -9.41
CA ARG A 22 0.35 44.12 -8.39
C ARG A 22 1.68 44.81 -8.11
N ARG A 23 2.80 44.09 -8.23
CA ARG A 23 4.13 44.65 -8.03
C ARG A 23 4.44 45.67 -9.13
N ILE A 24 4.14 45.34 -10.39
CA ILE A 24 4.31 46.24 -11.54
C ILE A 24 3.47 47.52 -11.39
N LEU A 25 2.21 47.39 -10.91
CA LEU A 25 1.35 48.54 -10.66
C LEU A 25 1.88 49.44 -9.53
N LEU A 26 2.49 48.84 -8.52
CA LEU A 26 3.14 49.53 -7.42
C LEU A 26 4.39 50.28 -7.85
N GLU A 27 5.28 49.63 -8.59
CA GLU A 27 6.50 50.25 -9.12
C GLU A 27 6.16 51.50 -9.95
N ARG A 28 5.16 51.40 -10.84
CA ARG A 28 4.68 52.55 -11.63
C ARG A 28 4.08 53.67 -10.76
N HIS A 29 3.41 53.32 -9.67
CA HIS A 29 2.84 54.31 -8.76
C HIS A 29 3.95 55.05 -7.97
N ILE A 30 4.98 54.32 -7.53
CA ILE A 30 6.14 54.89 -6.84
C ILE A 30 6.87 55.89 -7.75
N GLU A 31 7.02 55.58 -9.04
CA GLU A 31 7.61 56.51 -10.02
C GLU A 31 6.81 57.81 -10.19
N THR A 32 5.51 57.78 -9.95
CA THR A 32 4.61 58.92 -10.20
C THR A 32 4.30 59.71 -8.92
N CYS A 33 4.31 59.07 -7.75
CA CYS A 33 3.87 59.64 -6.48
C CYS A 33 5.06 59.93 -5.55
N PRO A 34 5.38 61.21 -5.26
CA PRO A 34 6.55 61.57 -4.45
C PRO A 34 6.41 61.10 -2.99
N TYR A 35 5.20 61.01 -2.46
CA TYR A 35 4.95 60.54 -1.10
C TYR A 35 5.29 59.06 -0.93
N CYS A 36 4.77 58.21 -1.84
CA CYS A 36 5.08 56.77 -1.82
C CYS A 36 6.55 56.49 -2.16
N ALA A 37 7.18 57.34 -2.99
CA ALA A 37 8.62 57.27 -3.25
C ALA A 37 9.46 57.55 -2.01
N ALA A 38 9.12 58.58 -1.23
CA ALA A 38 9.81 58.91 0.01
C ALA A 38 9.61 57.83 1.09
N GLU A 39 8.43 57.24 1.17
CA GLU A 39 8.20 56.11 2.08
C GLU A 39 9.06 54.90 1.67
N TRP A 40 9.10 54.59 0.37
CA TRP A 40 9.93 53.51 -0.14
C TRP A 40 11.43 53.74 0.10
N SER A 41 11.93 54.97 0.01
CA SER A 41 13.34 55.27 0.33
C SER A 41 13.63 55.04 1.82
N LEU A 42 12.73 55.43 2.72
CA LEU A 42 12.88 55.15 4.15
C LEU A 42 12.94 53.64 4.46
N TRP A 43 12.11 52.85 3.76
CA TRP A 43 12.14 51.39 3.85
C TRP A 43 13.47 50.79 3.39
N GLN A 44 14.03 51.30 2.29
CA GLN A 44 15.35 50.87 1.81
C GLN A 44 16.46 51.24 2.80
N GLU A 45 16.45 52.47 3.31
CA GLU A 45 17.41 52.94 4.31
C GLU A 45 17.34 52.09 5.59
N SER A 46 16.14 51.80 6.08
CA SER A 46 15.95 50.94 7.25
C SER A 46 16.47 49.51 7.00
N SER A 47 16.19 48.94 5.83
CA SER A 47 16.71 47.62 5.46
C SER A 47 18.24 47.61 5.40
N GLN A 48 18.84 48.67 4.87
CA GLN A 48 20.29 48.81 4.80
C GLN A 48 20.90 48.94 6.20
N LEU A 49 20.33 49.78 7.07
CA LEU A 49 20.79 49.92 8.46
C LEU A 49 20.71 48.60 9.24
N MET A 50 19.67 47.79 9.00
CA MET A 50 19.58 46.45 9.61
C MET A 50 20.66 45.50 9.09
N HIS A 51 21.03 45.60 7.81
CA HIS A 51 22.14 44.83 7.26
C HIS A 51 23.49 45.28 7.80
N ASP A 52 23.69 46.59 7.98
CA ASP A 52 24.94 47.14 8.54
C ASP A 52 25.10 46.83 10.03
N LEU A 53 23.99 46.72 10.77
CA LEU A 53 23.98 46.30 12.18
C LEU A 53 24.17 44.78 12.34
N LYS A 54 24.05 44.00 11.26
CA LYS A 54 24.17 42.55 11.33
C LYS A 54 25.63 42.19 11.67
N GLU A 55 25.84 41.84 12.93
CA GLU A 55 27.10 41.30 13.41
C GLU A 55 27.46 40.04 12.60
N GLU A 56 28.73 39.90 12.23
CA GLU A 56 29.23 38.70 11.57
C GLU A 56 29.09 37.52 12.52
N ILE A 57 28.04 36.72 12.30
CA ILE A 57 27.81 35.51 13.07
C ILE A 57 28.94 34.54 12.74
N SER A 58 29.71 34.15 13.76
CA SER A 58 30.74 33.12 13.63
C SER A 58 30.14 31.86 13.01
N GLU A 59 30.86 31.25 12.07
CA GLU A 59 30.45 30.03 11.36
C GLU A 59 30.08 28.91 12.36
N GLU A 60 30.81 28.80 13.47
CA GLU A 60 30.51 27.86 14.56
C GLU A 60 29.13 28.10 15.19
N SER A 61 28.77 29.37 15.43
CA SER A 61 27.46 29.72 15.97
C SER A 61 26.34 29.46 14.97
N ALA A 62 26.59 29.67 13.68
CA ALA A 62 25.65 29.37 12.61
C ALA A 62 25.41 27.86 12.47
N GLU A 63 26.46 27.04 12.59
CA GLU A 63 26.36 25.58 12.59
C GLU A 63 25.54 25.05 13.77
N LEU A 64 25.79 25.56 14.98
CA LEU A 64 25.03 25.16 16.18
C LEU A 64 23.53 25.48 16.03
N ILE A 65 23.19 26.65 15.48
CA ILE A 65 21.80 27.02 15.21
C ILE A 65 21.21 26.13 14.12
N ASN A 66 21.95 25.85 13.04
CA ASN A 66 21.50 24.99 11.95
C ASN A 66 21.18 23.58 12.46
N VAL A 67 22.08 22.98 13.23
CA VAL A 67 21.85 21.66 13.84
C VAL A 67 20.58 21.67 14.70
N LYS A 68 20.39 22.69 15.53
CA LYS A 68 19.21 22.80 16.40
C LYS A 68 17.90 22.99 15.62
N VAL A 69 17.93 23.75 14.52
CA VAL A 69 16.77 23.93 13.63
C VAL A 69 16.46 22.62 12.90
N MET A 70 17.48 21.95 12.36
CA MET A 70 17.30 20.66 11.67
C MET A 70 16.78 19.59 12.62
N GLU A 71 17.30 19.51 13.85
CA GLU A 71 16.78 18.61 14.88
C GLU A 71 15.29 18.83 15.11
N ARG A 72 14.86 20.09 15.29
CA ARG A 72 13.45 20.41 15.49
C ARG A 72 12.60 20.08 14.26
N ILE A 73 13.07 20.37 13.06
CA ILE A 73 12.39 20.03 11.80
C ILE A 73 12.20 18.52 11.71
N TYR A 74 13.20 17.73 12.07
CA TYR A 74 13.10 16.27 12.03
C TYR A 74 12.16 15.72 13.11
N LEU A 75 12.06 16.38 14.28
CA LEU A 75 11.09 16.01 15.31
C LEU A 75 9.65 16.35 14.90
N GLU A 76 9.43 17.52 14.29
CA GLU A 76 8.11 17.97 13.85
C GLU A 76 7.66 17.29 12.53
N SER A 77 8.61 16.99 11.65
CA SER A 77 8.38 16.43 10.31
C SER A 77 9.26 15.20 10.05
N PRO A 78 8.94 14.04 10.63
CA PRO A 78 9.88 12.92 10.62
C PRO A 78 10.05 12.21 9.28
N TRP A 79 9.18 12.50 8.31
CA TRP A 79 9.29 12.00 6.94
C TRP A 79 10.42 12.68 6.13
N LEU A 80 11.04 13.73 6.67
CA LEU A 80 12.16 14.45 6.04
C LEU A 80 13.53 13.83 6.33
N MET A 81 13.64 12.82 7.21
CA MET A 81 14.92 12.22 7.59
C MET A 81 15.63 11.55 6.41
N PRO A 82 16.84 11.98 6.02
CA PRO A 82 17.60 11.34 4.95
C PRO A 82 18.10 9.96 5.38
N GLY A 83 17.78 8.92 4.61
CA GLY A 83 18.45 7.62 4.68
C GLY A 83 17.88 6.58 5.64
N ASP A 84 17.08 6.96 6.63
CA ASP A 84 16.35 6.00 7.46
C ASP A 84 14.85 6.15 7.17
N GLY A 85 14.36 5.39 6.17
CA GLY A 85 12.93 5.20 5.88
C GLY A 85 12.13 4.55 7.03
N LYS A 86 12.65 4.63 8.26
CA LYS A 86 11.98 4.36 9.51
C LYS A 86 11.03 5.53 9.76
N SER A 87 9.90 5.52 9.03
CA SER A 87 8.76 6.39 9.30
C SER A 87 8.58 6.58 10.80
N ALA A 88 8.55 7.82 11.27
CA ALA A 88 8.33 8.04 12.70
C ALA A 88 7.04 7.37 13.15
N GLY A 89 7.14 6.73 14.30
CA GLY A 89 5.97 6.46 15.11
C GLY A 89 5.15 5.24 14.75
N THR A 90 5.48 4.42 13.72
CA THR A 90 4.83 3.10 13.59
C THR A 90 5.49 2.07 14.50
N SER A 91 5.24 2.33 15.79
CA SER A 91 5.25 1.50 16.98
C SER A 91 5.65 0.03 16.78
N ALA A 92 6.71 -0.38 17.47
CA ALA A 92 7.11 -1.79 17.61
C ALA A 92 5.93 -2.72 17.95
N ILE A 93 4.91 -2.21 18.65
CA ILE A 93 3.67 -2.92 19.00
C ILE A 93 2.89 -3.34 17.74
N VAL A 94 2.87 -2.51 16.69
CA VAL A 94 2.18 -2.82 15.43
C VAL A 94 2.93 -3.92 14.67
N ARG A 95 4.26 -3.88 14.67
CA ARG A 95 5.10 -4.93 14.06
C ARG A 95 4.93 -6.26 14.78
N HIS A 96 4.88 -6.26 16.12
CA HIS A 96 4.62 -7.47 16.90
C HIS A 96 3.22 -8.04 16.65
N ARG A 97 2.20 -7.18 16.55
CA ARG A 97 0.84 -7.64 16.22
C ARG A 97 0.78 -8.24 14.81
N LEU A 98 1.36 -7.59 13.80
CA LEU A 98 1.42 -8.13 12.44
C LEU A 98 2.22 -9.44 12.36
N SER A 99 3.34 -9.54 13.08
CA SER A 99 4.14 -10.77 13.16
C SER A 99 3.33 -11.93 13.75
N LEU A 100 2.53 -11.70 14.79
CA LEU A 100 1.66 -12.71 15.39
C LEU A 100 0.58 -13.19 14.40
N TRP A 101 -0.02 -12.26 13.64
CA TRP A 101 -0.97 -12.62 12.58
C TRP A 101 -0.32 -13.46 11.49
N ILE A 102 0.86 -13.08 11.00
CA ILE A 102 1.62 -13.82 9.98
C ILE A 102 1.99 -15.21 10.50
N ALA A 103 2.47 -15.32 11.75
CA ALA A 103 2.81 -16.60 12.37
C ALA A 103 1.59 -17.52 12.51
N CYS A 104 0.42 -16.97 12.87
CA CYS A 104 -0.83 -17.71 12.92
C CYS A 104 -1.24 -18.25 11.53
N PHE A 105 -1.14 -17.43 10.48
CA PHE A 105 -1.42 -17.86 9.12
C PHE A 105 -0.45 -18.93 8.61
N LEU A 106 0.84 -18.77 8.94
CA LEU A 106 1.86 -19.75 8.59
C LEU A 106 1.63 -21.10 9.29
N ALA A 107 1.17 -21.09 10.55
CA ALA A 107 0.82 -22.30 11.28
C ALA A 107 -0.37 -23.04 10.66
N VAL A 108 -1.43 -22.33 10.25
CA VAL A 108 -2.60 -22.92 9.57
C VAL A 108 -2.21 -23.46 8.19
N PHE A 109 -1.35 -22.75 7.46
CA PHE A 109 -0.84 -23.22 6.17
C PHE A 109 -0.01 -24.50 6.34
N LEU A 110 0.93 -24.52 7.29
CA LEU A 110 1.76 -25.70 7.55
C LEU A 110 0.94 -26.90 8.01
N SER A 111 -0.06 -26.70 8.87
CA SER A 111 -0.92 -27.81 9.31
C SER A 111 -1.75 -28.38 8.15
N SER A 112 -2.25 -27.52 7.26
CA SER A 112 -2.96 -27.95 6.04
C SER A 112 -2.03 -28.70 5.06
N VAL A 113 -0.78 -28.24 4.91
CA VAL A 113 0.21 -28.91 4.06
C VAL A 113 0.62 -30.26 4.64
N LEU A 114 0.91 -30.32 5.95
CA LEU A 114 1.24 -31.57 6.64
C LEU A 114 0.10 -32.58 6.58
N TYR A 115 -1.15 -32.12 6.72
CA TYR A 115 -2.31 -32.98 6.55
C TYR A 115 -2.35 -33.56 5.13
N PHE A 116 -2.15 -32.73 4.10
CA PHE A 116 -2.16 -33.18 2.71
C PHE A 116 -1.01 -34.11 2.36
N THR A 117 0.17 -33.94 2.94
CA THR A 117 1.33 -34.80 2.66
C THR A 117 1.29 -36.12 3.44
N MET A 118 0.74 -36.14 4.65
CA MET A 118 0.70 -37.34 5.50
C MET A 118 -0.56 -38.20 5.30
N PHE A 119 -1.72 -37.60 5.03
CA PHE A 119 -2.98 -38.32 4.91
C PHE A 119 -3.42 -38.58 3.45
N ARG A 120 -2.64 -38.15 2.46
CA ARG A 120 -2.84 -38.57 1.07
C ARG A 120 -2.27 -39.98 0.89
N THR A 121 -3.07 -40.97 1.24
CA THR A 121 -2.82 -42.36 0.84
C THR A 121 -2.95 -42.47 -0.69
N PRO A 122 -2.09 -43.24 -1.38
CA PRO A 122 -2.21 -43.48 -2.82
C PRO A 122 -3.41 -44.38 -3.20
N ALA A 123 -4.35 -44.63 -2.27
CA ALA A 123 -5.47 -45.53 -2.47
C ALA A 123 -6.59 -44.94 -3.36
N ASP A 124 -6.69 -43.61 -3.45
CA ASP A 124 -7.76 -42.96 -4.22
C ASP A 124 -7.45 -42.78 -5.72
N ILE A 125 -6.28 -43.23 -6.19
CA ILE A 125 -5.94 -43.19 -7.62
C ILE A 125 -6.32 -44.49 -8.35
N THR A 126 -6.61 -45.57 -7.61
CA THR A 126 -6.91 -46.90 -8.17
C THR A 126 -8.39 -47.29 -8.06
N ALA A 127 -9.22 -46.51 -7.36
CA ALA A 127 -10.67 -46.74 -7.27
C ALA A 127 -11.47 -46.11 -8.43
N ALA A 128 -10.80 -45.53 -9.44
CA ALA A 128 -11.42 -44.95 -10.62
C ALA A 128 -11.45 -45.90 -11.83
N GLN A 129 -11.45 -47.22 -11.60
CA GLN A 129 -11.57 -48.21 -12.67
C GLN A 129 -12.51 -49.35 -12.26
N SER A 130 -13.81 -49.14 -12.43
CA SER A 130 -14.76 -50.12 -12.97
C SER A 130 -16.18 -49.56 -12.81
N GLY A 131 -16.66 -48.87 -13.85
CA GLY A 131 -18.06 -48.53 -14.00
C GLY A 131 -18.77 -49.65 -14.75
N ILE A 132 -19.10 -50.75 -14.07
CA ILE A 132 -20.03 -51.74 -14.60
C ILE A 132 -21.27 -51.69 -13.72
N VAL A 133 -22.30 -51.00 -14.22
CA VAL A 133 -23.66 -51.13 -13.69
C VAL A 133 -24.25 -52.40 -14.28
N GLU A 134 -24.78 -53.25 -13.41
CA GLU A 134 -25.52 -54.45 -13.78
C GLU A 134 -26.79 -54.08 -14.54
N THR A 135 -26.85 -54.45 -15.82
CA THR A 135 -28.10 -54.40 -16.57
C THR A 135 -28.86 -55.67 -16.26
N GLY A 136 -29.94 -55.53 -15.47
CA GLY A 136 -30.83 -56.64 -15.15
C GLY A 136 -31.42 -57.23 -16.43
N ILE A 137 -31.04 -58.48 -16.74
CA ILE A 137 -31.73 -59.26 -17.75
C ILE A 137 -33.07 -59.69 -17.13
N ALA A 138 -34.17 -59.29 -17.77
CA ALA A 138 -35.50 -59.76 -17.40
C ALA A 138 -35.61 -61.27 -17.67
N GLY A 139 -35.56 -62.07 -16.60
CA GLY A 139 -36.02 -63.46 -16.59
C GLY A 139 -34.93 -64.53 -16.52
N SER A 140 -34.25 -64.67 -15.37
CA SER A 140 -33.98 -65.98 -14.75
C SER A 140 -33.24 -65.80 -13.42
N MET A 141 -33.78 -66.42 -12.38
CA MET A 141 -33.28 -66.44 -11.01
C MET A 141 -32.17 -67.50 -10.86
N GLU A 142 -30.91 -67.14 -11.11
CA GLU A 142 -29.73 -67.82 -10.51
C GLU A 142 -28.44 -67.09 -10.89
N TRP A 143 -27.74 -66.56 -9.88
CA TRP A 143 -26.55 -65.74 -10.06
C TRP A 143 -25.31 -66.65 -9.94
N THR A 144 -24.69 -67.00 -11.08
CA THR A 144 -23.37 -67.63 -11.12
C THR A 144 -22.42 -66.75 -11.93
N SER A 145 -21.43 -66.16 -11.26
CA SER A 145 -20.37 -65.35 -11.86
C SER A 145 -19.35 -66.27 -12.53
N THR A 146 -19.36 -66.34 -13.86
CA THR A 146 -18.23 -66.87 -14.64
C THR A 146 -17.81 -65.82 -15.67
N TYR A 147 -16.58 -65.35 -15.59
CA TYR A 147 -15.98 -64.45 -16.56
C TYR A 147 -15.44 -65.25 -17.74
N PRO A 148 -15.90 -65.03 -18.99
CA PRO A 148 -15.13 -65.48 -20.15
C PRO A 148 -14.12 -64.40 -20.53
N ILE A 149 -12.85 -64.71 -20.36
CA ILE A 149 -11.76 -64.07 -21.09
C ILE A 149 -11.88 -64.55 -22.54
N LEU A 150 -12.12 -63.67 -23.50
CA LEU A 150 -11.58 -63.81 -24.85
C LEU A 150 -11.72 -62.51 -25.64
N GLY A 151 -10.67 -62.24 -26.41
CA GLY A 151 -10.48 -61.01 -27.15
C GLY A 151 -11.26 -60.92 -28.45
N SER A 152 -10.83 -59.92 -29.21
CA SER A 152 -11.06 -59.67 -30.63
C SER A 152 -12.22 -58.75 -30.98
N GLU A 153 -11.80 -57.60 -31.52
CA GLU A 153 -12.41 -56.87 -32.64
C GLU A 153 -13.86 -56.39 -32.53
N GLY A 154 -14.01 -55.07 -32.52
CA GLY A 154 -15.27 -54.41 -32.87
C GLY A 154 -15.55 -53.22 -31.99
N GLY A 155 -15.46 -52.02 -32.58
CA GLY A 155 -15.56 -50.76 -31.87
C GLY A 155 -16.83 -50.58 -31.06
N ILE A 156 -16.65 -50.24 -29.79
CA ILE A 156 -17.59 -49.44 -29.00
C ILE A 156 -16.73 -48.40 -28.29
N ILE A 157 -16.96 -47.13 -28.63
CA ILE A 157 -16.31 -45.99 -28.00
C ILE A 157 -16.75 -45.98 -26.53
N GLU A 158 -15.82 -46.27 -25.62
CA GLU A 158 -16.01 -46.08 -24.18
C GLU A 158 -16.29 -44.59 -23.94
N PRO A 159 -17.46 -44.19 -23.42
CA PRO A 159 -17.61 -42.83 -22.95
C PRO A 159 -16.66 -42.64 -21.77
N LEU A 160 -15.78 -41.65 -21.86
CA LEU A 160 -14.99 -41.16 -20.73
C LEU A 160 -15.98 -40.68 -19.65
N VAL A 161 -16.36 -41.59 -18.76
CA VAL A 161 -17.18 -41.28 -17.59
C VAL A 161 -16.25 -40.56 -16.62
N VAL A 162 -16.18 -39.24 -16.77
CA VAL A 162 -15.60 -38.37 -15.74
C VAL A 162 -16.46 -38.57 -14.51
N ASN A 163 -15.93 -39.33 -13.54
CA ASN A 163 -16.45 -39.37 -12.19
C ASN A 163 -16.46 -37.94 -11.64
N MET A 164 -17.59 -37.24 -11.75
CA MET A 164 -17.95 -36.15 -10.84
C MET A 164 -18.44 -36.78 -9.53
N GLY A 165 -17.65 -37.69 -8.93
CA GLY A 165 -17.75 -37.98 -7.50
C GLY A 165 -17.42 -36.68 -6.75
N PRO A 166 -18.01 -36.43 -5.58
CA PRO A 166 -18.11 -35.10 -4.96
C PRO A 166 -16.77 -34.39 -5.03
N THR A 167 -16.65 -33.49 -6.00
CA THR A 167 -15.37 -32.93 -6.39
C THR A 167 -14.91 -32.00 -5.30
N HIS A 168 -13.94 -32.48 -4.53
CA HIS A 168 -13.25 -31.82 -3.44
C HIS A 168 -14.04 -31.67 -2.13
N PRO A 169 -13.42 -32.01 -0.97
CA PRO A 169 -14.02 -31.74 0.34
C PRO A 169 -14.37 -30.26 0.46
N GLN A 170 -15.58 -29.95 0.92
CA GLN A 170 -16.09 -28.57 1.09
C GLN A 170 -15.14 -27.65 1.88
N TYR A 171 -14.26 -28.24 2.69
CA TYR A 171 -13.20 -27.57 3.44
C TYR A 171 -12.20 -26.80 2.56
N TRP A 172 -11.97 -27.22 1.31
CA TRP A 172 -11.08 -26.50 0.37
C TRP A 172 -11.65 -25.16 -0.08
N MET A 173 -12.96 -25.12 -0.34
CA MET A 173 -13.67 -23.89 -0.68
C MET A 173 -13.68 -22.94 0.52
N MET A 174 -13.90 -23.49 1.73
CA MET A 174 -13.84 -22.71 2.97
C MET A 174 -12.44 -22.13 3.19
N LEU A 175 -11.37 -22.90 2.99
CA LEU A 175 -9.99 -22.43 3.12
C LEU A 175 -9.67 -21.28 2.16
N SER A 176 -10.12 -21.38 0.90
CA SER A 176 -9.92 -20.32 -0.10
C SER A 176 -10.66 -19.03 0.26
N MET A 177 -11.94 -19.13 0.67
CA MET A 177 -12.72 -17.98 1.12
C MET A 177 -12.08 -17.32 2.36
N LEU A 178 -11.56 -18.13 3.27
CA LEU A 178 -10.87 -17.66 4.47
C LEU A 178 -9.60 -16.87 4.11
N GLY A 179 -8.80 -17.39 3.17
CA GLY A 179 -7.60 -16.72 2.66
C GLY A 179 -7.91 -15.38 1.99
N VAL A 180 -8.93 -15.33 1.13
CA VAL A 180 -9.36 -14.08 0.47
C VAL A 180 -9.92 -13.08 1.48
N GLY A 181 -10.76 -13.53 2.41
CA GLY A 181 -11.32 -12.69 3.47
C GLY A 181 -10.22 -12.06 4.33
N PHE A 182 -9.19 -12.83 4.66
CA PHE A 182 -8.05 -12.32 5.43
C PHE A 182 -7.12 -11.41 4.63
N ALA A 183 -6.91 -11.66 3.33
CA ALA A 183 -6.16 -10.74 2.47
C ALA A 183 -6.83 -9.35 2.41
N VAL A 184 -8.16 -9.33 2.23
CA VAL A 184 -8.95 -8.09 2.23
C VAL A 184 -8.92 -7.43 3.62
N PHE A 185 -9.05 -8.20 4.70
CA PHE A 185 -8.97 -7.66 6.07
C PHE A 185 -7.59 -7.04 6.37
N SER A 186 -6.50 -7.68 5.93
CA SER A 186 -5.14 -7.15 6.08
C SER A 186 -4.95 -5.85 5.31
N LEU A 187 -5.37 -5.81 4.04
CA LEU A 187 -5.28 -4.61 3.19
C LEU A 187 -6.13 -3.46 3.73
N THR A 188 -7.34 -3.73 4.19
CA THR A 188 -8.23 -2.70 4.76
C THR A 188 -7.68 -2.13 6.07
N ARG A 189 -7.07 -2.96 6.92
CA ARG A 189 -6.39 -2.50 8.14
C ARG A 189 -5.17 -1.64 7.80
N LEU A 190 -4.28 -2.09 6.92
CA LEU A 190 -3.10 -1.33 6.50
C LEU A 190 -3.50 0.02 5.86
N ASN A 191 -4.53 0.04 5.03
CA ASN A 191 -4.98 1.26 4.37
C ASN A 191 -5.63 2.26 5.35
N ARG A 192 -6.30 1.78 6.40
CA ARG A 192 -6.89 2.63 7.45
C ARG A 192 -5.82 3.35 8.28
N TYR A 193 -4.69 2.70 8.55
CA TYR A 193 -3.60 3.29 9.33
C TYR A 193 -2.69 4.23 8.54
N ARG A 194 -2.68 4.14 7.19
CA ARG A 194 -1.92 5.08 6.34
C ARG A 194 -2.61 6.46 6.21
N ARG A 195 -3.89 6.56 6.54
CA ARG A 195 -4.70 7.78 6.41
C ARG A 195 -4.96 8.50 7.74
N SER A 196 -4.49 7.95 8.86
CA SER A 196 -4.59 8.54 10.20
C SER A 196 -3.20 8.86 10.72
#